data_AF-A0A3S0ZIN6-F1
#
_entry.id   AF-A0A3S0ZIN6-F1
#
_cell.length_a   1.000
_cell.length_b   1.000
_cell.length_c   1.000
_cell.angle_alpha   90.00
_cell.angle_beta   90.00
_cell.angle_gamma   90.00
#
_symmetry.space_group_name_H-M   'P 1'
#
loop_
_entity.id
_entity.type
_entity.pdbx_description
1 polymer ?
#
loop_
_entity_poly.entity_id
_entity_poly.type
_entity_poly.pdbx_seq_one_letter_code
_entity_poly.pdbx_strand_id
1 'polypeptide(L)'
;MPNSSTVDSGFPGTRTQTGILSKNSDGQEPAAMYGMTEASAWNKVADNGEYSPHRTPDHPGSTAATSGAQDQSASKSKFRCMFRLSHWISWVLERGFFNVGMFVGTYPWLTAATMIIMCLLCGIGMKTFHETKEQEKLWVPTGSRLLVEKKWVDETFPMDSRYVTVLLVQAGGDMLTPRSMNALCDLYEQAVEYKVGSRTFEDLCVKAGPKCFISSLLELWHYDVQTIRKLSRDDIVARVNTFPVTPISGIDVTTLLGGDVEKDASGRVIRAEATQITWLLKEEDDNTDAGAWEKHTIDLALKGHSDISNIYVYGTRSFLDEGYGAIDDDINLLSAGFSIVFVFVMLALGKFNLLEQKIYVSICGIACVGLSILVAYGLATAMDIIYS
;
A
#
# COMPACT_ATOMS: atom_id res chain seq x y z
N MET A 1 36.55 4.67 -50.16
CA MET A 1 35.40 4.04 -49.47
C MET A 1 35.73 4.00 -47.97
N PRO A 2 34.96 4.66 -47.10
CA PRO A 2 35.21 4.77 -45.66
C PRO A 2 34.21 3.96 -44.79
N ASN A 3 34.39 4.05 -43.45
CA ASN A 3 33.46 3.76 -42.32
C ASN A 3 33.26 2.28 -41.89
N SER A 4 33.05 1.90 -40.61
CA SER A 4 32.84 2.60 -39.32
C SER A 4 32.80 1.61 -38.13
N SER A 5 33.21 2.07 -36.93
CA SER A 5 32.71 1.86 -35.55
C SER A 5 32.16 0.51 -35.03
N THR A 6 32.66 0.09 -33.85
CA THR A 6 32.06 -0.87 -32.90
C THR A 6 31.69 -0.17 -31.58
N VAL A 7 30.48 -0.44 -31.05
CA VAL A 7 29.99 0.01 -29.73
C VAL A 7 29.28 -1.17 -29.07
N ASP A 8 29.73 -1.54 -27.87
CA ASP A 8 29.07 -2.47 -26.94
C ASP A 8 28.31 -1.67 -25.86
N SER A 9 27.05 -2.02 -25.60
CA SER A 9 26.21 -1.42 -24.56
C SER A 9 25.80 -2.48 -23.51
N GLY A 10 26.35 -2.35 -22.31
CA GLY A 10 25.92 -3.07 -21.11
C GLY A 10 25.04 -2.18 -20.22
N PHE A 11 23.84 -2.66 -19.91
CA PHE A 11 22.92 -2.08 -18.93
C PHE A 11 23.20 -2.66 -17.52
N PRO A 12 23.34 -1.82 -16.47
CA PRO A 12 23.17 -2.26 -15.10
C PRO A 12 21.81 -1.81 -14.52
N GLY A 13 21.23 -2.69 -13.71
CA GLY A 13 19.94 -2.48 -13.04
C GLY A 13 19.99 -1.51 -11.86
N THR A 14 18.86 -0.87 -11.63
CA THR A 14 18.59 0.00 -10.48
C THR A 14 17.53 -0.64 -9.60
N ARG A 15 17.93 -0.85 -8.34
CA ARG A 15 17.12 -1.28 -7.21
C ARG A 15 16.85 -0.02 -6.39
N THR A 16 15.61 0.45 -6.36
CA THR A 16 15.21 1.61 -5.54
C THR A 16 14.52 1.07 -4.30
N GLN A 17 15.17 1.21 -3.15
CA GLN A 17 14.55 1.10 -1.83
C GLN A 17 14.64 2.49 -1.18
N THR A 18 13.50 2.87 -0.62
CA THR A 18 13.20 4.05 0.18
C THR A 18 14.04 4.10 1.47
N GLY A 19 14.40 5.30 1.93
CA GLY A 19 15.00 5.52 3.25
C GLY A 19 15.96 6.71 3.31
N ILE A 20 15.57 7.74 4.07
CA ILE A 20 16.30 8.99 4.33
C ILE A 20 17.48 8.76 5.32
N LEU A 21 18.63 9.42 5.06
CA LEU A 21 19.76 9.84 5.93
C LEU A 21 21.16 9.19 5.79
N SER A 22 22.11 10.12 5.51
CA SER A 22 23.47 10.33 6.06
C SER A 22 24.57 9.26 5.92
N LYS A 23 25.66 9.65 5.26
CA LYS A 23 26.96 8.96 5.23
C LYS A 23 27.89 9.55 6.30
N ASN A 24 28.41 8.71 7.19
CA ASN A 24 29.84 8.77 7.49
C ASN A 24 30.40 7.40 7.86
N SER A 25 31.60 7.19 7.35
CA SER A 25 32.48 6.02 7.39
C SER A 25 33.13 5.82 8.75
N ASP A 26 33.24 4.57 9.20
CA ASP A 26 34.51 3.91 9.49
C ASP A 26 34.29 2.54 10.18
N GLY A 27 34.99 1.52 9.67
CA GLY A 27 35.62 0.50 10.51
C GLY A 27 34.85 -0.76 10.95
N GLN A 28 35.25 -1.88 10.33
CA GLN A 28 35.41 -3.22 10.94
C GLN A 28 34.20 -4.18 10.99
N GLU A 29 34.19 -5.13 10.06
CA GLU A 29 33.43 -6.40 10.12
C GLU A 29 33.83 -7.26 11.34
N PRO A 30 32.89 -8.09 11.83
CA PRO A 30 33.22 -9.50 11.90
C PRO A 30 32.14 -10.41 11.27
N ALA A 31 32.65 -11.42 10.57
CA ALA A 31 31.90 -12.53 10.00
C ALA A 31 31.13 -13.33 11.07
N ALA A 32 29.84 -13.56 10.84
CA ALA A 32 29.06 -14.58 11.54
C ALA A 32 28.27 -15.43 10.51
N MET A 33 28.85 -16.60 10.29
CA MET A 33 28.36 -17.81 9.64
C MET A 33 26.89 -18.14 9.99
N TYR A 34 25.96 -17.98 9.03
CA TYR A 34 24.64 -18.63 9.08
C TYR A 34 24.75 -20.02 8.44
N GLY A 35 24.99 -21.01 9.29
CA GLY A 35 25.01 -22.43 8.95
C GLY A 35 23.61 -23.04 9.10
N MET A 36 23.18 -23.68 8.02
CA MET A 36 22.09 -24.63 7.91
C MET A 36 21.90 -25.53 9.15
N THR A 37 20.72 -25.51 9.79
CA THR A 37 20.25 -26.65 10.60
C THR A 37 18.73 -26.75 10.59
N GLU A 38 18.16 -27.34 9.54
CA GLU A 38 16.80 -27.92 9.61
C GLU A 38 16.58 -29.06 8.59
N ALA A 39 17.65 -29.78 8.24
CA ALA A 39 17.61 -30.90 7.29
C ALA A 39 17.92 -32.28 7.93
N SER A 40 18.07 -32.39 9.26
CA SER A 40 18.45 -33.64 9.93
C SER A 40 17.29 -34.39 10.61
N ALA A 41 16.05 -33.90 10.53
CA ALA A 41 14.91 -34.52 11.20
C ALA A 41 14.10 -35.52 10.33
N TRP A 42 14.34 -35.60 9.02
CA TRP A 42 13.48 -36.38 8.10
C TRP A 42 14.12 -37.64 7.49
N ASN A 43 15.43 -37.90 7.69
CA ASN A 43 16.13 -39.02 7.07
C ASN A 43 16.19 -40.32 7.91
N LYS A 44 15.31 -40.49 8.90
CA LYS A 44 15.28 -41.72 9.74
C LYS A 44 14.03 -42.59 9.61
N VAL A 45 13.15 -42.32 8.64
CA VAL A 45 11.88 -43.07 8.48
C VAL A 45 11.79 -43.82 7.13
N ALA A 46 12.81 -43.75 6.27
CA ALA A 46 12.74 -44.31 4.91
C ALA A 46 13.55 -45.59 4.65
N ASP A 47 14.05 -46.27 5.68
CA ASP A 47 14.71 -47.59 5.53
C ASP A 47 14.07 -48.60 6.46
N ASN A 48 13.13 -49.39 5.92
CA ASN A 48 12.88 -50.81 6.24
C ASN A 48 11.50 -51.21 5.69
N GLY A 49 11.48 -51.59 4.41
CA GLY A 49 10.30 -52.09 3.73
C GLY A 49 10.66 -53.04 2.60
N GLU A 50 11.40 -54.11 2.90
CA GLU A 50 11.58 -55.24 1.96
C GLU A 50 10.71 -56.42 2.41
N TYR A 51 9.83 -56.86 1.50
CA TYR A 51 8.90 -57.97 1.66
C TYR A 51 9.39 -59.18 0.88
N SER A 52 9.41 -60.36 1.50
CA SER A 52 9.29 -61.65 0.80
C SER A 52 8.95 -62.83 1.74
N PRO A 53 8.42 -63.95 1.21
CA PRO A 53 7.26 -64.60 1.81
C PRO A 53 7.49 -66.03 2.36
N HIS A 54 6.48 -66.49 3.10
CA HIS A 54 6.15 -67.88 3.49
C HIS A 54 7.08 -68.66 4.45
N ARG A 55 6.56 -68.93 5.67
CA ARG A 55 6.68 -70.26 6.32
C ARG A 55 5.58 -70.49 7.36
N THR A 56 4.91 -71.64 7.26
CA THR A 56 3.90 -72.18 8.18
C THR A 56 4.54 -72.80 9.44
N PRO A 57 3.76 -73.07 10.51
CA PRO A 57 4.26 -73.09 11.88
C PRO A 57 4.57 -74.51 12.41
N ASP A 58 5.65 -74.63 13.18
CA ASP A 58 5.88 -75.76 14.09
C ASP A 58 5.72 -75.30 15.54
N HIS A 59 4.98 -76.10 16.32
CA HIS A 59 4.67 -75.91 17.73
C HIS A 59 5.92 -75.92 18.64
N PRO A 60 5.99 -75.07 19.69
CA PRO A 60 6.96 -75.25 20.76
C PRO A 60 6.36 -75.98 21.97
N GLY A 61 7.12 -76.93 22.49
CA GLY A 61 6.93 -77.50 23.82
C GLY A 61 7.31 -76.49 24.92
N SER A 62 6.45 -76.45 25.93
CA SER A 62 6.63 -76.01 27.32
C SER A 62 8.06 -75.66 27.78
N THR A 63 8.24 -74.47 28.34
CA THR A 63 8.64 -74.29 29.76
C THR A 63 8.45 -72.84 30.21
N ALA A 64 8.02 -72.68 31.46
CA ALA A 64 7.62 -71.43 32.09
C ALA A 64 8.80 -70.62 32.64
N ALA A 65 8.72 -69.29 32.59
CA ALA A 65 9.16 -68.41 33.68
C ALA A 65 8.56 -66.99 33.50
N THR A 66 7.94 -66.53 34.58
CA THR A 66 7.03 -65.40 34.70
C THR A 66 7.78 -64.18 35.23
N SER A 67 7.80 -63.05 34.51
CA SER A 67 7.82 -61.68 35.07
C SER A 67 7.97 -60.64 33.96
N GLY A 68 6.96 -59.77 33.76
CA GLY A 68 7.03 -58.64 32.83
C GLY A 68 5.82 -58.43 31.91
N ALA A 69 4.70 -59.13 32.14
CA ALA A 69 3.56 -59.14 31.20
C ALA A 69 2.59 -57.95 31.32
N GLN A 70 2.68 -57.10 32.34
CA GLN A 70 1.64 -56.10 32.60
C GLN A 70 1.84 -54.77 31.85
N ASP A 71 3.07 -54.32 31.61
CA ASP A 71 3.30 -53.03 30.94
C ASP A 71 3.25 -53.10 29.40
N GLN A 72 3.49 -54.29 28.83
CA GLN A 72 3.34 -54.49 27.38
C GLN A 72 1.88 -54.64 26.93
N SER A 73 0.94 -54.96 27.83
CA SER A 73 -0.46 -55.25 27.44
C SER A 73 -1.30 -53.97 27.26
N ALA A 74 -1.09 -52.95 28.09
CA ALA A 74 -1.81 -51.69 28.03
C ALA A 74 -1.39 -50.83 26.82
N SER A 75 -0.10 -50.84 26.48
CA SER A 75 0.42 -50.19 25.27
C SER A 75 -0.09 -50.87 23.99
N LYS A 76 -0.09 -52.21 23.94
CA LYS A 76 -0.63 -52.99 22.80
C LYS A 76 -2.16 -52.82 22.64
N SER A 77 -2.93 -52.61 23.70
CA SER A 77 -4.38 -52.43 23.62
C SER A 77 -4.76 -51.01 23.17
N LYS A 78 -4.06 -49.97 23.63
CA LYS A 78 -4.20 -48.59 23.13
C LYS A 78 -3.82 -48.49 21.65
N PHE A 79 -2.71 -49.14 21.25
CA PHE A 79 -2.34 -49.26 19.83
C PHE A 79 -3.43 -49.94 19.00
N ARG A 80 -4.08 -50.98 19.54
CA ARG A 80 -5.16 -51.72 18.86
C ARG A 80 -6.46 -50.92 18.72
N CYS A 81 -6.77 -50.06 19.69
CA CYS A 81 -7.94 -49.17 19.63
C CYS A 81 -7.71 -47.98 18.68
N MET A 82 -6.56 -47.31 18.79
CA MET A 82 -6.18 -46.22 17.88
C MET A 82 -6.04 -46.73 16.44
N PHE A 83 -5.52 -47.94 16.24
CA PHE A 83 -5.45 -48.57 14.92
C PHE A 83 -6.84 -48.90 14.36
N ARG A 84 -7.79 -49.35 15.20
CA ARG A 84 -9.18 -49.57 14.79
C ARG A 84 -9.91 -48.27 14.45
N LEU A 85 -9.70 -47.21 15.23
CA LEU A 85 -10.25 -45.89 14.95
C LEU A 85 -9.65 -45.30 13.67
N SER A 86 -8.35 -45.39 13.49
CA SER A 86 -7.67 -44.96 12.26
C SER A 86 -8.18 -45.73 11.05
N HIS A 87 -8.27 -47.07 11.13
CA HIS A 87 -8.81 -47.88 10.04
C HIS A 87 -10.29 -47.56 9.76
N TRP A 88 -11.07 -47.24 10.79
CA TRP A 88 -12.46 -46.80 10.60
C TRP A 88 -12.53 -45.43 9.92
N ILE A 89 -11.73 -44.45 10.34
CA ILE A 89 -11.65 -43.14 9.69
C ILE A 89 -11.20 -43.28 8.23
N SER A 90 -10.14 -44.04 7.97
CA SER A 90 -9.66 -44.33 6.62
C SER A 90 -10.74 -44.99 5.78
N TRP A 91 -11.43 -46.01 6.30
CA TRP A 91 -12.51 -46.67 5.59
C TRP A 91 -13.69 -45.73 5.30
N VAL A 92 -14.07 -44.87 6.24
CA VAL A 92 -15.13 -43.87 6.04
C VAL A 92 -14.73 -42.85 4.98
N LEU A 93 -13.50 -42.34 5.03
CA LEU A 93 -12.98 -41.38 4.04
C LEU A 93 -12.87 -42.02 2.65
N GLU A 94 -12.31 -43.22 2.56
CA GLU A 94 -12.20 -43.98 1.30
C GLU A 94 -13.58 -44.22 0.69
N ARG A 95 -14.55 -44.68 1.50
CA ARG A 95 -15.91 -44.93 1.02
C ARG A 95 -16.61 -43.63 0.60
N GLY A 96 -16.39 -42.55 1.35
CA GLY A 96 -16.91 -41.21 1.05
C GLY A 96 -16.36 -40.67 -0.27
N PHE A 97 -15.05 -40.59 -0.42
CA PHE A 97 -14.40 -40.11 -1.63
C PHE A 97 -14.68 -41.01 -2.83
N PHE A 98 -14.76 -42.33 -2.64
CA PHE A 98 -15.15 -43.25 -3.71
C PHE A 98 -16.56 -42.96 -4.21
N ASN A 99 -17.54 -42.77 -3.31
CA ASN A 99 -18.91 -42.47 -3.71
C ASN A 99 -19.03 -41.11 -4.40
N VAL A 100 -18.34 -40.09 -3.89
CA VAL A 100 -18.30 -38.75 -4.53
C VAL A 100 -17.63 -38.83 -5.90
N GLY A 101 -16.48 -39.49 -6.00
CA GLY A 101 -15.75 -39.67 -7.27
C GLY A 101 -16.57 -40.45 -8.30
N MET A 102 -17.25 -41.51 -7.87
CA MET A 102 -18.16 -42.28 -8.73
C MET A 102 -19.32 -41.43 -9.24
N PHE A 103 -19.91 -40.59 -8.38
CA PHE A 103 -20.99 -39.68 -8.77
C PHE A 103 -20.52 -38.64 -9.80
N VAL A 104 -19.38 -37.98 -9.55
CA VAL A 104 -18.78 -36.99 -10.45
C VAL A 104 -18.38 -37.62 -11.79
N GLY A 105 -17.84 -38.84 -11.78
CA GLY A 105 -17.48 -39.58 -12.99
C GLY A 105 -18.69 -40.07 -13.80
N THR A 106 -19.80 -40.40 -13.13
CA THR A 106 -21.02 -40.89 -13.80
C THR A 106 -21.86 -39.74 -14.38
N TYR A 107 -21.88 -38.57 -13.73
CA TYR A 107 -22.71 -37.41 -14.13
C TYR A 107 -21.91 -36.09 -14.25
N PRO A 108 -20.88 -36.03 -15.12
CA PRO A 108 -19.94 -34.90 -15.17
C PRO A 108 -20.60 -33.55 -15.49
N TRP A 109 -21.50 -33.52 -16.48
CA TRP A 109 -22.17 -32.28 -16.89
C TRP A 109 -23.12 -31.72 -15.83
N LEU A 110 -23.83 -32.60 -15.12
CA LEU A 110 -24.71 -32.21 -14.03
C LEU A 110 -23.89 -31.62 -12.87
N THR A 111 -22.77 -32.27 -12.51
CA THR A 111 -21.89 -31.76 -11.45
C THR A 111 -21.24 -30.42 -11.81
N ALA A 112 -20.83 -30.23 -13.07
CA ALA A 112 -20.27 -28.96 -13.53
C ALA A 112 -21.32 -27.84 -13.49
N ALA A 113 -22.53 -28.10 -14.00
CA ALA A 113 -23.61 -27.12 -14.00
C ALA A 113 -24.02 -26.71 -12.58
N THR A 114 -24.21 -27.68 -11.68
CA THR A 114 -24.59 -27.40 -10.29
C THR A 114 -23.54 -26.59 -9.53
N MET A 115 -22.25 -26.92 -9.71
CA MET A 115 -21.15 -26.15 -9.13
C MET A 115 -21.10 -24.71 -9.65
N ILE A 116 -21.21 -24.51 -10.98
CA ILE A 116 -21.20 -23.17 -11.57
C ILE A 116 -22.39 -22.36 -11.08
N ILE A 117 -23.60 -22.92 -11.06
CA ILE A 117 -24.81 -22.24 -10.56
C ILE A 117 -24.60 -21.85 -9.10
N MET A 118 -24.11 -22.75 -8.25
CA MET A 118 -23.84 -22.44 -6.84
C MET A 118 -22.83 -21.29 -6.70
N CYS A 119 -21.73 -21.33 -7.44
CA CYS A 119 -20.73 -20.26 -7.42
C CYS A 119 -21.32 -18.92 -7.85
N LEU A 120 -22.09 -18.90 -8.94
CA LEU A 120 -22.75 -17.68 -9.44
C LEU A 120 -23.78 -17.13 -8.44
N LEU A 121 -24.55 -17.99 -7.79
CA LEU A 121 -25.51 -17.59 -6.75
C LEU A 121 -24.79 -16.95 -5.55
N CYS A 122 -23.72 -17.56 -5.05
CA CYS A 122 -22.89 -16.97 -4.00
C CYS A 122 -22.22 -15.66 -4.45
N GLY A 123 -21.86 -15.56 -5.73
CA GLY A 123 -21.29 -14.36 -6.34
C GLY A 123 -22.26 -13.18 -6.46
N ILE A 124 -23.58 -13.38 -6.31
CA ILE A 124 -24.55 -12.27 -6.36
C ILE A 124 -24.25 -11.19 -5.32
N GLY A 125 -23.66 -11.56 -4.18
CA GLY A 125 -23.25 -10.62 -3.14
C GLY A 125 -22.21 -9.60 -3.59
N MET A 126 -21.49 -9.85 -4.69
CA MET A 126 -20.58 -8.86 -5.30
C MET A 126 -21.31 -7.59 -5.76
N LYS A 127 -22.64 -7.63 -5.96
CA LYS A 127 -23.43 -6.43 -6.29
C LYS A 127 -23.43 -5.37 -5.19
N THR A 128 -23.22 -5.77 -3.94
CA THR A 128 -23.17 -4.88 -2.77
C THR A 128 -21.71 -4.52 -2.42
N PHE A 129 -20.74 -4.97 -3.22
CA PHE A 129 -19.35 -4.59 -3.04
C PHE A 129 -19.18 -3.09 -3.32
N HIS A 130 -18.77 -2.36 -2.29
CA HIS A 130 -18.35 -0.97 -2.37
C HIS A 130 -16.92 -0.86 -1.86
N GLU A 131 -16.12 0.00 -2.48
CA GLU A 131 -14.77 0.27 -2.00
C GLU A 131 -14.84 1.34 -0.90
N THR A 132 -14.26 1.05 0.26
CA THR A 132 -14.10 2.06 1.32
C THR A 132 -12.77 2.77 1.11
N LYS A 133 -12.82 4.10 0.91
CA LYS A 133 -11.63 4.96 0.81
C LYS A 133 -11.33 5.75 2.09
N GLU A 134 -12.28 5.75 3.02
CA GLU A 134 -12.14 6.41 4.32
C GLU A 134 -11.02 5.77 5.14
N GLN A 135 -9.95 6.51 5.37
CA GLN A 135 -8.75 6.01 6.03
C GLN A 135 -9.06 5.57 7.47
N GLU A 136 -9.86 6.32 8.22
CA GLU A 136 -10.26 5.93 9.57
C GLU A 136 -10.93 4.55 9.62
N LYS A 137 -11.78 4.21 8.65
CA LYS A 137 -12.47 2.92 8.62
C LYS A 137 -11.51 1.76 8.30
N LEU A 138 -10.45 2.02 7.53
CA LEU A 138 -9.43 1.02 7.19
C LEU A 138 -8.41 0.78 8.31
N TRP A 139 -8.04 1.83 9.04
CA TRP A 139 -6.89 1.79 9.96
C TRP A 139 -7.27 1.80 11.44
N VAL A 140 -8.51 2.16 11.78
CA VAL A 140 -8.97 2.29 13.16
C VAL A 140 -10.04 1.23 13.47
N PRO A 141 -9.89 0.44 14.55
CA PRO A 141 -10.92 -0.53 14.95
C PRO A 141 -12.29 0.11 15.20
N THR A 142 -13.37 -0.54 14.75
CA THR A 142 -14.76 -0.02 14.72
C THR A 142 -15.39 0.27 16.08
N GLY A 143 -14.77 -0.18 17.19
CA GLY A 143 -15.19 0.12 18.56
C GLY A 143 -14.27 1.09 19.32
N SER A 144 -13.31 1.74 18.66
CA SER A 144 -12.36 2.61 19.34
C SER A 144 -13.00 3.91 19.82
N ARG A 145 -12.53 4.42 20.97
CA ARG A 145 -12.90 5.75 21.49
C ARG A 145 -12.63 6.87 20.48
N LEU A 146 -11.58 6.71 19.67
CA LEU A 146 -11.17 7.69 18.66
C LEU A 146 -12.29 7.98 17.65
N LEU A 147 -13.02 6.96 17.19
CA LEU A 147 -14.12 7.16 16.23
C LEU A 147 -15.30 7.93 16.85
N VAL A 148 -15.60 7.68 18.13
CA VAL A 148 -16.66 8.40 18.85
C VAL A 148 -16.28 9.87 19.06
N GLU A 149 -15.05 10.12 19.48
CA GLU A 149 -14.54 11.48 19.68
C GLU A 149 -14.45 12.24 18.37
N LYS A 150 -13.95 11.61 17.31
CA LYS A 150 -13.91 12.20 15.97
C LYS A 150 -15.31 12.55 15.49
N LYS A 151 -16.28 11.64 15.61
CA LYS A 151 -17.67 11.92 15.25
C LYS A 151 -18.24 13.12 16.01
N TRP A 152 -17.96 13.24 17.31
CA TRP A 152 -18.36 14.40 18.10
C TRP A 152 -17.67 15.69 17.60
N VAL A 153 -16.38 15.64 17.27
CA VAL A 153 -15.65 16.80 16.71
C VAL A 153 -16.24 17.20 15.36
N ASP A 154 -16.48 16.25 14.45
CA ASP A 154 -17.01 16.50 13.12
C ASP A 154 -18.45 17.08 13.19
N GLU A 155 -19.28 16.58 14.12
CA GLU A 155 -20.64 17.10 14.34
C GLU A 155 -20.64 18.48 15.02
N THR A 156 -19.68 18.76 15.91
CA THR A 156 -19.62 20.02 16.68
C THR A 156 -18.91 21.13 15.90
N PHE A 157 -17.86 20.75 15.16
CA PHE A 157 -16.99 21.62 14.37
C PHE A 157 -16.84 21.02 12.98
N PRO A 158 -17.85 21.17 12.10
CA PRO A 158 -17.75 20.67 10.73
C PRO A 158 -16.59 21.38 10.04
N MET A 159 -15.45 20.68 9.97
CA MET A 159 -14.23 21.12 9.32
C MET A 159 -14.26 20.62 7.87
N ASP A 160 -15.23 21.13 7.10
CA ASP A 160 -15.35 20.86 5.68
C ASP A 160 -14.33 21.74 4.92
N SER A 161 -13.04 21.45 5.11
CA SER A 161 -11.98 22.20 4.44
C SER A 161 -10.81 21.33 4.02
N ARG A 162 -10.41 21.52 2.76
CA ARG A 162 -9.23 20.90 2.16
C ARG A 162 -8.09 21.91 2.13
N TYR A 163 -6.86 21.43 2.14
CA TYR A 163 -5.71 22.32 2.08
C TYR A 163 -4.63 21.82 1.14
N VAL A 164 -3.89 22.78 0.61
CA VAL A 164 -2.64 22.54 -0.11
C VAL A 164 -1.59 23.41 0.53
N THR A 165 -0.50 22.80 1.00
CA THR A 165 0.67 23.50 1.51
C THR A 165 1.86 23.24 0.61
N VAL A 166 2.49 24.31 0.16
CA VAL A 166 3.74 24.27 -0.60
C VAL A 166 4.83 24.92 0.23
N LEU A 167 5.91 24.17 0.47
CA LEU A 167 7.11 24.60 1.16
C LEU A 167 8.21 24.87 0.13
N LEU A 168 8.72 26.09 0.12
CA LEU A 168 9.80 26.53 -0.76
C LEU A 168 11.08 26.64 0.06
N VAL A 169 12.15 25.98 -0.40
CA VAL A 169 13.43 25.91 0.32
C VAL A 169 14.56 26.38 -0.59
N GLN A 170 15.35 27.32 -0.09
CA GLN A 170 16.55 27.83 -0.74
C GLN A 170 17.80 27.26 -0.07
N ALA A 171 18.27 26.10 -0.53
CA ALA A 171 19.37 25.36 0.08
C ALA A 171 20.65 26.20 0.20
N GLY A 172 21.07 26.49 1.44
CA GLY A 172 22.25 27.33 1.72
C GLY A 172 22.11 28.79 1.27
N GLY A 173 20.89 29.24 0.94
CA GLY A 173 20.59 30.61 0.52
C GLY A 173 19.69 31.33 1.52
N ASP A 174 18.91 32.26 1.01
CA ASP A 174 17.93 33.03 1.79
C ASP A 174 16.65 33.26 0.98
N MET A 175 15.53 32.90 1.59
CA MET A 175 14.19 33.06 1.05
C MET A 175 13.70 34.50 1.16
N LEU A 176 14.27 35.33 2.05
CA LEU A 176 13.93 36.75 2.23
C LEU A 176 14.57 37.67 1.16
N THR A 177 14.81 37.15 -0.05
CA THR A 177 15.34 37.91 -1.18
C THR A 177 14.25 38.28 -2.18
N PRO A 178 14.39 39.38 -2.95
CA PRO A 178 13.41 39.73 -3.97
C PRO A 178 13.19 38.63 -5.02
N ARG A 179 14.23 37.86 -5.38
CA ARG A 179 14.11 36.76 -6.34
C ARG A 179 13.22 35.63 -5.80
N SER A 180 13.48 35.19 -4.58
CA SER A 180 12.69 34.14 -3.94
C SER A 180 11.26 34.58 -3.63
N MET A 181 11.07 35.85 -3.25
CA MET A 181 9.73 36.43 -3.06
C MET A 181 8.95 36.54 -4.38
N ASN A 182 9.62 36.86 -5.48
CA ASN A 182 8.98 36.87 -6.80
C ASN A 182 8.57 35.46 -7.23
N ALA A 183 9.41 34.45 -7.01
CA ALA A 183 9.05 33.06 -7.28
C ALA A 183 7.84 32.60 -6.45
N LEU A 184 7.75 33.01 -5.19
CA LEU A 184 6.59 32.76 -4.33
C LEU A 184 5.33 33.47 -4.87
N CYS A 185 5.47 34.71 -5.36
CA CYS A 185 4.37 35.42 -6.04
C CYS A 185 3.93 34.75 -7.33
N ASP A 186 4.86 34.24 -8.13
CA ASP A 186 4.54 33.60 -9.41
C ASP A 186 3.79 32.28 -9.19
N LEU A 187 4.12 31.53 -8.12
CA LEU A 187 3.35 30.37 -7.67
C LEU A 187 1.94 30.76 -7.22
N TYR A 188 1.84 31.83 -6.42
CA TYR A 188 0.56 32.35 -5.94
C TYR A 188 -0.37 32.80 -7.09
N GLU A 189 0.15 33.59 -8.02
CA GLU A 189 -0.60 34.13 -9.17
C GLU A 189 -1.11 32.98 -10.06
N GLN A 190 -0.24 32.04 -10.42
CA GLN A 190 -0.63 30.88 -11.24
C GLN A 190 -1.68 29.98 -10.56
N ALA A 191 -1.57 29.76 -9.25
CA ALA A 191 -2.55 28.95 -8.52
C ALA A 191 -3.92 29.64 -8.44
N VAL A 192 -3.96 30.95 -8.15
CA VAL A 192 -5.23 31.69 -7.97
C VAL A 192 -5.92 31.97 -9.31
N GLU A 193 -5.16 32.20 -10.38
CA GLU A 193 -5.70 32.46 -11.74
C GLU A 193 -6.21 31.20 -12.45
N TYR A 194 -5.81 30.01 -11.98
CA TYR A 194 -6.26 28.75 -12.57
C TYR A 194 -7.78 28.58 -12.45
N LYS A 195 -8.41 28.26 -13.58
CA LYS A 195 -9.85 28.06 -13.69
C LYS A 195 -10.16 26.59 -13.83
N VAL A 196 -11.04 26.12 -12.96
CA VAL A 196 -11.65 24.79 -13.08
C VAL A 196 -13.07 24.99 -13.59
N GLY A 197 -13.30 24.66 -14.87
CA GLY A 197 -14.55 24.97 -15.55
C GLY A 197 -14.81 26.47 -15.61
N SER A 198 -15.82 26.95 -14.89
CA SER A 198 -16.19 28.36 -14.78
C SER A 198 -15.82 29.01 -13.45
N ARG A 199 -15.28 28.24 -12.49
CA ARG A 199 -14.93 28.71 -11.14
C ARG A 199 -13.44 29.00 -11.01
N THR A 200 -13.11 29.97 -10.17
CA THR A 200 -11.73 30.32 -9.78
C THR A 200 -11.47 29.95 -8.32
N PHE A 201 -10.23 30.10 -7.86
CA PHE A 201 -9.91 29.91 -6.43
C PHE A 201 -10.81 30.76 -5.51
N GLU A 202 -11.22 31.97 -5.91
CA GLU A 202 -12.08 32.85 -5.10
C GLU A 202 -13.48 32.28 -4.81
N ASP A 203 -13.95 31.39 -5.68
CA ASP A 203 -15.24 30.71 -5.53
C ASP A 203 -15.12 29.47 -4.62
N LEU A 204 -13.99 28.78 -4.71
CA LEU A 204 -13.72 27.50 -4.05
C LEU A 204 -13.12 27.65 -2.64
N CYS A 205 -12.49 28.78 -2.33
CA CYS A 205 -11.78 28.98 -1.07
C CYS A 205 -12.70 29.10 0.16
N VAL A 206 -12.17 28.78 1.34
CA VAL A 206 -12.76 29.21 2.62
C VAL A 206 -12.53 30.72 2.78
N LYS A 207 -13.58 31.47 3.15
CA LYS A 207 -13.50 32.93 3.27
C LYS A 207 -13.31 33.36 4.73
N ALA A 208 -12.32 34.21 4.98
CA ALA A 208 -12.14 34.95 6.22
C ALA A 208 -12.62 36.39 5.99
N GLY A 209 -13.89 36.65 6.29
CA GLY A 209 -14.55 37.91 5.92
C GLY A 209 -14.78 37.99 4.39
N PRO A 210 -14.38 39.09 3.71
CA PRO A 210 -14.59 39.23 2.27
C PRO A 210 -13.53 38.53 1.40
N LYS A 211 -12.42 38.04 1.99
CA LYS A 211 -11.27 37.47 1.26
C LYS A 211 -11.10 35.98 1.54
N CYS A 212 -10.43 35.27 0.63
CA CYS A 212 -10.02 33.89 0.84
C CYS A 212 -8.99 33.76 1.96
N PHE A 213 -9.07 32.67 2.71
CA PHE A 213 -8.07 32.30 3.68
C PHE A 213 -6.88 31.64 2.98
N ILE A 214 -5.77 32.36 2.94
CA ILE A 214 -4.47 31.91 2.46
C ILE A 214 -3.48 32.31 3.54
N SER A 215 -2.61 31.39 3.93
CA SER A 215 -1.54 31.64 4.89
C SER A 215 -0.20 31.65 4.16
N SER A 216 0.46 32.80 4.12
CA SER A 216 1.77 32.95 3.48
C SER A 216 2.47 34.22 3.96
N LEU A 217 3.79 34.28 3.75
CA LEU A 217 4.57 35.49 3.97
C LEU A 217 4.07 36.68 3.11
N LEU A 218 3.50 36.42 1.93
CA LEU A 218 2.95 37.43 1.02
C LEU A 218 1.81 38.26 1.65
N GLU A 219 1.19 37.74 2.71
CA GLU A 219 0.11 38.41 3.43
C GLU A 219 0.53 39.76 4.05
N LEU A 220 1.81 39.92 4.39
CA LEU A 220 2.38 41.16 4.92
C LEU A 220 2.23 42.36 3.95
N TRP A 221 2.04 42.08 2.67
CA TRP A 221 1.79 43.04 1.59
C TRP A 221 0.40 42.87 0.96
N HIS A 222 -0.53 42.24 1.69
CA HIS A 222 -1.91 42.02 1.23
C HIS A 222 -2.02 41.28 -0.12
N TYR A 223 -1.04 40.43 -0.45
CA TYR A 223 -0.96 39.72 -1.72
C TYR A 223 -0.90 40.64 -2.97
N ASP A 224 -0.46 41.90 -2.81
CA ASP A 224 -0.27 42.80 -3.95
C ASP A 224 1.04 42.49 -4.70
N VAL A 225 0.91 41.70 -5.77
CA VAL A 225 2.01 41.25 -6.63
C VAL A 225 2.84 42.44 -7.17
N GLN A 226 2.21 43.58 -7.48
CA GLN A 226 2.89 44.73 -8.06
C GLN A 226 3.79 45.45 -7.05
N THR A 227 3.38 45.47 -5.79
CA THR A 227 4.20 45.99 -4.69
C THR A 227 5.33 45.02 -4.37
N ILE A 228 5.04 43.72 -4.28
CA ILE A 228 6.03 42.69 -3.91
C ILE A 228 7.17 42.62 -4.92
N ARG A 229 6.87 42.69 -6.22
CA ARG A 229 7.88 42.67 -7.30
C ARG A 229 8.85 43.85 -7.28
N LYS A 230 8.54 44.93 -6.55
CA LYS A 230 9.39 46.14 -6.43
C LYS A 230 10.18 46.20 -5.12
N LEU A 231 9.99 45.24 -4.22
CA LEU A 231 10.63 45.28 -2.90
C LEU A 231 12.13 45.03 -3.00
N SER A 232 12.89 45.76 -2.17
CA SER A 232 14.28 45.42 -1.88
C SER A 232 14.37 44.38 -0.76
N ARG A 233 15.54 43.74 -0.63
CA ARG A 233 15.82 42.82 0.48
C ARG A 233 15.60 43.49 1.84
N ASP A 234 16.07 44.73 1.99
CA ASP A 234 15.99 45.44 3.27
C ASP A 234 14.55 45.76 3.63
N ASP A 235 13.70 46.06 2.64
CA ASP A 235 12.26 46.26 2.86
C ASP A 235 11.56 44.97 3.31
N ILE A 236 11.93 43.83 2.72
CA ILE A 236 11.39 42.51 3.09
C ILE A 236 11.73 42.20 4.54
N VAL A 237 13.02 42.27 4.89
CA VAL A 237 13.50 41.99 6.24
C VAL A 237 12.92 42.98 7.26
N ALA A 238 12.83 44.27 6.92
CA ALA A 238 12.23 45.26 7.79
C ALA A 238 10.75 44.96 8.06
N ARG A 239 9.97 44.60 7.02
CA ARG A 239 8.55 44.30 7.16
C ARG A 239 8.30 43.07 8.03
N VAL A 240 9.06 42.00 7.82
CA VAL A 240 9.01 40.75 8.62
C VAL A 240 9.23 41.01 10.11
N ASN A 241 10.14 41.93 10.45
CA ASN A 241 10.45 42.25 11.85
C ASN A 241 9.53 43.32 12.46
N THR A 242 8.83 44.10 11.63
CA THR A 242 7.92 45.16 12.12
C THR A 242 6.57 44.58 12.54
N PHE A 243 6.09 43.55 11.83
CA PHE A 243 4.80 42.92 12.10
C PHE A 243 5.04 41.49 12.62
N PRO A 244 4.91 41.26 13.94
CA PRO A 244 5.09 39.92 14.49
C PRO A 244 3.96 38.97 14.08
N VAL A 245 2.82 39.51 13.65
CA VAL A 245 1.62 38.75 13.29
C VAL A 245 1.12 39.18 11.92
N THR A 246 0.62 38.24 11.13
CA THR A 246 0.02 38.51 9.82
C THR A 246 -1.33 39.25 9.93
N PRO A 247 -1.66 40.17 9.01
CA PRO A 247 -2.83 41.06 9.16
C PRO A 247 -4.21 40.41 9.02
N ILE A 248 -4.32 39.29 8.29
CA ILE A 248 -5.58 38.60 7.93
C ILE A 248 -5.72 37.30 8.71
N SER A 249 -4.71 36.45 8.70
CA SER A 249 -4.72 35.12 9.33
C SER A 249 -4.34 35.16 10.82
N GLY A 250 -3.71 36.24 11.30
CA GLY A 250 -3.33 36.36 12.71
C GLY A 250 -2.26 35.36 13.14
N ILE A 251 -1.45 34.88 12.20
CA ILE A 251 -0.40 33.88 12.40
C ILE A 251 0.93 34.60 12.69
N ASP A 252 1.73 34.05 13.59
CA ASP A 252 3.06 34.58 13.87
C ASP A 252 3.96 34.37 12.64
N VAL A 253 4.56 35.45 12.13
CA VAL A 253 5.39 35.41 10.92
C VAL A 253 6.56 34.45 11.05
N THR A 254 7.08 34.25 12.26
CA THR A 254 8.18 33.30 12.50
C THR A 254 7.78 31.85 12.27
N THR A 255 6.49 31.51 12.37
CA THR A 255 5.98 30.16 12.07
C THR A 255 5.84 29.87 10.58
N LEU A 256 5.85 30.92 9.74
CA LEU A 256 5.84 30.79 8.28
C LEU A 256 7.24 30.60 7.71
N LEU A 257 8.28 30.81 8.52
CA LEU A 257 9.68 30.68 8.15
C LEU A 257 10.26 29.38 8.74
N GLY A 258 11.13 28.73 7.98
CA GLY A 258 11.74 27.45 8.38
C GLY A 258 13.17 27.27 7.90
N GLY A 259 13.73 26.10 8.21
CA GLY A 259 15.13 25.76 7.94
C GLY A 259 16.09 26.54 8.84
N ASP A 260 17.22 26.99 8.29
CA ASP A 260 18.16 27.85 9.01
C ASP A 260 17.66 29.29 9.11
N VAL A 261 17.08 29.64 10.27
CA VAL A 261 16.57 30.98 10.57
C VAL A 261 17.58 31.71 11.45
N GLU A 262 18.33 32.64 10.84
CA GLU A 262 19.30 33.46 11.57
C GLU A 262 18.62 34.69 12.14
N LYS A 263 18.83 34.90 13.44
CA LYS A 263 18.39 36.09 14.16
C LYS A 263 19.58 36.88 14.66
N ASP A 264 19.45 38.21 14.68
CA ASP A 264 20.45 39.07 15.29
C ASP A 264 20.40 39.02 16.84
N ALA A 265 21.35 39.70 17.48
CA ALA A 265 21.41 39.80 18.94
C ALA A 265 20.18 40.47 19.59
N SER A 266 19.37 41.19 18.81
CA SER A 266 18.10 41.79 19.25
C SER A 266 16.88 40.91 18.96
N GLY A 267 17.08 39.71 18.41
CA GLY A 267 16.03 38.76 18.06
C GLY A 267 15.35 39.02 16.71
N ARG A 268 15.86 39.93 15.88
CA ARG A 268 15.32 40.22 14.53
C ARG A 268 15.78 39.15 13.54
N VAL A 269 14.87 38.64 12.73
CA VAL A 269 15.15 37.68 11.67
C VAL A 269 15.90 38.37 10.53
N ILE A 270 17.10 37.88 10.19
CA ILE A 270 17.94 38.42 9.11
C ILE A 270 17.89 37.55 7.86
N ARG A 271 17.77 36.23 8.05
CA ARG A 271 17.81 35.21 7.01
C ARG A 271 16.86 34.08 7.39
N ALA A 272 16.20 33.51 6.39
CA ALA A 272 15.42 32.28 6.54
C ALA A 272 15.62 31.40 5.31
N GLU A 273 15.87 30.11 5.52
CA GLU A 273 16.13 29.19 4.41
C GLU A 273 14.86 28.76 3.68
N ALA A 274 13.73 28.69 4.39
CA ALA A 274 12.47 28.21 3.84
C ALA A 274 11.27 29.10 4.22
N THR A 275 10.24 29.04 3.38
CA THR A 275 8.92 29.64 3.65
C THR A 275 7.83 28.73 3.11
N GLN A 276 6.61 28.87 3.62
CA GLN A 276 5.46 28.09 3.13
C GLN A 276 4.30 28.99 2.68
N ILE A 277 3.48 28.42 1.80
CA ILE A 277 2.19 28.97 1.42
C ILE A 277 1.14 27.86 1.53
N THR A 278 0.05 28.16 2.24
CA THR A 278 -1.06 27.25 2.45
C THR A 278 -2.35 27.88 1.94
N TRP A 279 -3.03 27.18 1.04
CA TRP A 279 -4.37 27.52 0.58
C TRP A 279 -5.40 26.65 1.28
N LEU A 280 -6.51 27.26 1.68
CA LEU A 280 -7.65 26.55 2.29
C LEU A 280 -8.86 26.61 1.35
N LEU A 281 -9.31 25.45 0.91
CA LEU A 281 -10.49 25.25 0.07
C LEU A 281 -11.66 24.77 0.92
N LYS A 282 -12.88 25.13 0.51
CA LYS A 282 -14.08 24.48 1.05
C LYS A 282 -14.09 23.04 0.58
N GLU A 283 -14.50 22.13 1.45
CA GLU A 283 -14.61 20.73 1.09
C GLU A 283 -15.82 20.52 0.19
N GLU A 284 -15.50 20.23 -1.06
CA GLU A 284 -16.34 19.54 -2.02
C GLU A 284 -15.58 18.22 -2.34
N ASP A 285 -16.28 17.10 -2.61
CA ASP A 285 -15.72 15.75 -2.89
C ASP A 285 -14.46 15.77 -3.79
N ASP A 286 -13.58 14.76 -3.72
CA ASP A 286 -12.37 14.67 -4.58
C ASP A 286 -12.65 14.79 -6.10
N ASN A 287 -13.87 14.45 -6.53
CA ASN A 287 -14.34 14.55 -7.92
C ASN A 287 -14.91 15.93 -8.30
N THR A 288 -14.70 16.94 -7.46
CA THR A 288 -15.26 18.29 -7.64
C THR A 288 -14.21 19.27 -8.16
N ASP A 289 -14.66 20.49 -8.42
CA ASP A 289 -13.80 21.55 -8.93
C ASP A 289 -12.64 21.85 -7.94
N ALA A 290 -12.87 21.69 -6.64
CA ALA A 290 -11.84 21.86 -5.60
C ALA A 290 -10.74 20.80 -5.70
N GLY A 291 -11.09 19.53 -5.90
CA GLY A 291 -10.11 18.44 -6.05
C GLY A 291 -9.27 18.56 -7.33
N ALA A 292 -9.85 19.09 -8.41
CA ALA A 292 -9.14 19.38 -9.65
C ALA A 292 -8.21 20.60 -9.52
N TRP A 293 -8.63 21.66 -8.82
CA TRP A 293 -7.77 22.80 -8.50
C TRP A 293 -6.59 22.36 -7.64
N GLU A 294 -6.84 21.55 -6.61
CA GLU A 294 -5.82 20.99 -5.73
C GLU A 294 -4.76 20.21 -6.52
N LYS A 295 -5.20 19.31 -7.42
CA LYS A 295 -4.30 18.56 -8.29
C LYS A 295 -3.43 19.48 -9.15
N HIS A 296 -4.02 20.50 -9.77
CA HIS A 296 -3.28 21.44 -10.59
C HIS A 296 -2.22 22.20 -9.79
N THR A 297 -2.55 22.66 -8.59
CA THR A 297 -1.61 23.38 -7.71
C THR A 297 -0.46 22.48 -7.25
N ILE A 298 -0.74 21.19 -6.98
CA ILE A 298 0.30 20.19 -6.69
C ILE A 298 1.22 20.01 -7.90
N ASP A 299 0.66 19.79 -9.09
CA ASP A 299 1.42 19.62 -10.34
C ASP A 299 2.28 20.86 -10.65
N LEU A 300 1.75 22.06 -10.37
CA LEU A 300 2.46 23.33 -10.51
C LEU A 300 3.65 23.42 -9.55
N ALA A 301 3.47 23.05 -8.29
CA ALA A 301 4.54 23.03 -7.29
C ALA A 301 5.64 22.00 -7.65
N LEU A 302 5.25 20.81 -8.12
CA LEU A 302 6.17 19.75 -8.54
C LEU A 302 6.97 20.11 -9.80
N LYS A 303 6.43 20.99 -10.67
CA LYS A 303 7.17 21.54 -11.82
C LYS A 303 8.42 22.33 -11.42
N GLY A 304 8.45 22.86 -10.19
CA GLY A 304 9.56 23.66 -9.69
C GLY A 304 9.56 25.10 -10.20
N HIS A 305 10.53 25.87 -9.72
CA HIS A 305 10.79 27.24 -10.17
C HIS A 305 12.30 27.47 -10.27
N SER A 306 12.79 28.17 -11.30
CA SER A 306 14.24 28.34 -11.56
C SER A 306 14.99 29.05 -10.43
N ASP A 307 14.31 29.94 -9.72
CA ASP A 307 14.88 30.72 -8.61
C ASP A 307 14.78 30.03 -7.23
N ILE A 308 14.21 28.82 -7.16
CA ILE A 308 14.00 28.07 -5.92
C ILE A 308 14.73 26.73 -5.99
N SER A 309 15.47 26.39 -4.95
CA SER A 309 16.32 25.19 -4.96
C SER A 309 15.50 23.91 -4.86
N ASN A 310 14.60 23.83 -3.87
CA ASN A 310 13.71 22.67 -3.67
C ASN A 310 12.30 23.16 -3.33
N ILE A 311 11.30 22.47 -3.87
CA ILE A 311 9.89 22.70 -3.55
C ILE A 311 9.30 21.38 -3.06
N TYR A 312 8.63 21.43 -1.91
CA TYR A 312 7.88 20.31 -1.36
C TYR A 312 6.42 20.70 -1.31
N VAL A 313 5.53 19.75 -1.59
CA VAL A 313 4.09 19.99 -1.57
C VAL A 313 3.39 18.89 -0.81
N TYR A 314 2.34 19.27 -0.10
CA TYR A 314 1.46 18.36 0.60
C TYR A 314 0.03 18.90 0.53
N GLY A 315 -0.86 18.12 -0.10
CA GLY A 315 -2.29 18.38 -0.15
C GLY A 315 -3.08 17.25 0.51
N THR A 316 -4.37 17.52 0.77
CA THR A 316 -5.33 16.53 1.27
C THR A 316 -5.38 15.27 0.40
N ARG A 317 -5.31 15.41 -0.93
CA ARG A 317 -5.32 14.26 -1.87
C ARG A 317 -3.98 13.54 -2.01
N SER A 318 -2.86 14.15 -1.59
CA SER A 318 -1.51 13.62 -1.87
C SER A 318 -1.29 12.21 -1.33
N PHE A 319 -1.81 11.90 -0.14
CA PHE A 319 -1.67 10.56 0.43
C PHE A 319 -2.40 9.48 -0.40
N LEU A 320 -3.60 9.80 -0.88
CA LEU A 320 -4.38 8.86 -1.69
C LEU A 320 -3.75 8.70 -3.08
N ASP A 321 -3.35 9.78 -3.72
CA ASP A 321 -2.74 9.73 -5.05
C ASP A 321 -1.41 8.94 -5.05
N GLU A 322 -0.52 9.19 -4.10
CA GLU A 322 0.76 8.46 -4.00
C GLU A 322 0.57 7.01 -3.54
N GLY A 323 -0.37 6.76 -2.62
CA GLY A 323 -0.66 5.43 -2.12
C GLY A 323 -1.32 4.52 -3.16
N TYR A 324 -2.41 4.99 -3.78
CA TYR A 324 -3.12 4.22 -4.80
C TYR A 324 -2.43 4.25 -6.17
N GLY A 325 -1.75 5.33 -6.52
CA GLY A 325 -0.97 5.43 -7.76
C GLY A 325 0.14 4.38 -7.83
N ALA A 326 0.86 4.18 -6.72
CA ALA A 326 1.88 3.13 -6.65
C ALA A 326 1.31 1.71 -6.83
N ILE A 327 0.09 1.46 -6.34
CA ILE A 327 -0.60 0.18 -6.53
C ILE A 327 -0.97 -0.02 -8.00
N ASP A 328 -1.51 1.01 -8.66
CA ASP A 328 -1.94 0.92 -10.06
C ASP A 328 -0.77 0.64 -11.01
N ASP A 329 0.38 1.28 -10.77
CA ASP A 329 1.61 1.03 -11.52
C ASP A 329 2.10 -0.42 -11.38
N ASP A 330 1.95 -1.01 -10.20
CA ASP A 330 2.39 -2.38 -9.91
C ASP A 330 1.42 -3.48 -10.42
N ILE A 331 0.17 -3.15 -10.74
CA ILE A 331 -0.83 -4.12 -11.25
C ILE A 331 -0.32 -4.83 -12.51
N ASN A 332 0.40 -4.12 -13.39
CA ASN A 332 0.96 -4.71 -14.60
C ASN A 332 2.02 -5.77 -14.29
N LEU A 333 2.89 -5.52 -13.32
CA LEU A 333 3.93 -6.46 -12.90
C LEU A 333 3.32 -7.68 -12.20
N LEU A 334 2.30 -7.47 -11.36
CA LEU A 334 1.56 -8.54 -10.69
C LEU A 334 0.85 -9.44 -11.71
N SER A 335 0.20 -8.86 -12.72
CA SER A 335 -0.47 -9.58 -13.81
C SER A 335 0.52 -10.42 -14.63
N ALA A 336 1.70 -9.88 -14.92
CA ALA A 336 2.78 -10.63 -15.57
C ALA A 336 3.26 -11.81 -14.71
N GLY A 337 3.40 -11.62 -13.40
CA GLY A 337 3.76 -12.68 -12.46
C GLY A 337 2.76 -13.84 -12.44
N PHE A 338 1.46 -13.55 -12.31
CA PHE A 338 0.42 -14.58 -12.38
C PHE A 338 0.39 -15.29 -13.74
N SER A 339 0.60 -14.55 -14.83
CA SER A 339 0.66 -15.12 -16.18
C SER A 339 1.79 -16.16 -16.31
N ILE A 340 2.98 -15.88 -15.76
CA ILE A 340 4.10 -16.83 -15.75
C ILE A 340 3.75 -18.09 -14.94
N VAL A 341 3.13 -17.93 -13.77
CA VAL A 341 2.71 -19.08 -12.94
C VAL A 341 1.66 -19.92 -13.68
N PHE A 342 0.69 -19.31 -14.35
CA PHE A 342 -0.30 -20.03 -15.15
C PHE A 342 0.34 -20.80 -16.30
N VAL A 343 1.27 -20.19 -17.04
CA VAL A 343 2.03 -20.88 -18.09
C VAL A 343 2.83 -22.04 -17.50
N PHE A 344 3.51 -21.84 -16.37
CA PHE A 344 4.24 -22.90 -15.67
C PHE A 344 3.33 -24.08 -15.31
N VAL A 345 2.15 -23.82 -14.72
CA VAL A 345 1.19 -24.88 -14.37
C VAL A 345 0.71 -25.63 -15.62
N MET A 346 0.43 -24.93 -16.72
CA MET A 346 0.05 -25.57 -17.99
C MET A 346 1.16 -26.48 -18.54
N LEU A 347 2.42 -26.05 -18.46
CA LEU A 347 3.57 -26.84 -18.92
C LEU A 347 3.89 -28.01 -17.97
N ALA A 348 3.83 -27.80 -16.66
CA ALA A 348 4.17 -28.80 -15.65
C ALA A 348 3.16 -29.96 -15.59
N LEU A 349 1.88 -29.69 -15.83
CA LEU A 349 0.83 -30.71 -15.88
C LEU A 349 0.75 -31.41 -17.24
N GLY A 350 1.29 -30.79 -18.29
CA GLY A 350 1.36 -31.34 -19.65
C GLY A 350 2.61 -32.20 -19.85
N LYS A 351 2.57 -33.06 -20.87
CA LYS A 351 3.78 -33.66 -21.44
C LYS A 351 4.08 -32.99 -22.77
N PHE A 352 5.35 -32.91 -23.15
CA PHE A 352 5.80 -32.35 -24.44
C PHE A 352 5.49 -33.31 -25.61
N ASN A 353 4.21 -33.56 -25.85
CA ASN A 353 3.70 -34.33 -26.98
C ASN A 353 2.42 -33.65 -27.48
N LEU A 354 2.19 -33.56 -28.80
CA LEU A 354 1.04 -32.84 -29.37
C LEU A 354 -0.34 -33.39 -28.93
N LEU A 355 -0.39 -34.63 -28.44
CA LEU A 355 -1.63 -35.31 -28.02
C LEU A 355 -1.80 -35.41 -26.49
N GLU A 356 -0.74 -35.25 -25.70
CA GLU A 356 -0.79 -35.39 -24.22
C GLU A 356 -0.67 -34.04 -23.49
N GLN A 357 -0.98 -32.92 -24.17
CA GLN A 357 -1.02 -31.61 -23.55
C GLN A 357 -2.29 -31.43 -22.72
N LYS A 358 -2.17 -31.43 -21.39
CA LYS A 358 -3.30 -31.25 -20.45
C LYS A 358 -3.70 -29.78 -20.25
N ILE A 359 -3.72 -29.01 -21.33
CA ILE A 359 -3.98 -27.55 -21.28
C ILE A 359 -5.39 -27.27 -20.78
N TYR A 360 -6.41 -27.97 -21.30
CA TYR A 360 -7.80 -27.78 -20.87
C TYR A 360 -8.02 -28.07 -19.38
N VAL A 361 -7.40 -29.13 -18.85
CA VAL A 361 -7.46 -29.46 -17.42
C VAL A 361 -6.84 -28.35 -16.57
N SER A 362 -5.75 -27.76 -17.06
CA SER A 362 -5.06 -26.66 -16.38
C SER A 362 -5.89 -25.38 -16.37
N ILE A 363 -6.52 -25.02 -17.51
CA ILE A 363 -7.43 -23.87 -17.60
C ILE A 363 -8.64 -24.05 -16.69
N CYS A 364 -9.25 -25.24 -16.68
CA CYS A 364 -10.37 -25.53 -15.77
C CYS A 364 -9.96 -25.44 -14.30
N GLY A 365 -8.75 -25.89 -13.96
CA GLY A 365 -8.19 -25.73 -12.61
C GLY A 365 -8.04 -24.27 -12.20
N ILE A 366 -7.47 -23.44 -13.06
CA ILE A 366 -7.31 -21.99 -12.83
C ILE A 366 -8.68 -21.30 -12.71
N ALA A 367 -9.63 -21.65 -13.58
CA ALA A 367 -11.00 -21.14 -13.51
C ALA A 367 -11.69 -21.52 -12.19
N CYS A 368 -11.45 -22.72 -11.67
CA CYS A 368 -11.97 -23.14 -10.37
C CYS A 368 -11.43 -22.27 -9.22
N VAL A 369 -10.15 -21.88 -9.27
CA VAL A 369 -9.58 -20.94 -8.29
C VAL A 369 -10.27 -19.58 -8.39
N GLY A 370 -10.48 -19.05 -9.60
CA GLY A 370 -11.22 -17.80 -9.81
C GLY A 370 -12.65 -17.84 -9.26
N LEU A 371 -13.37 -18.94 -9.49
CA LEU A 371 -14.72 -19.15 -8.93
C LEU A 371 -14.70 -19.23 -7.39
N SER A 372 -13.67 -19.81 -6.79
CA SER A 372 -13.54 -19.86 -5.33
C SER A 372 -13.35 -18.47 -4.71
N ILE A 373 -12.56 -17.61 -5.36
CA ILE A 373 -12.39 -16.21 -4.97
C ILE A 373 -13.72 -15.47 -5.06
N LEU A 374 -14.44 -15.62 -6.17
CA LEU A 374 -15.77 -15.02 -6.36
C LEU A 374 -16.77 -15.45 -5.28
N VAL A 375 -16.78 -16.73 -4.88
CA VAL A 375 -17.63 -17.21 -3.78
C VAL A 375 -17.22 -16.61 -2.46
N ALA A 376 -15.92 -16.57 -2.15
CA ALA A 376 -15.41 -16.04 -0.90
C ALA A 376 -15.76 -14.56 -0.72
N TYR A 377 -15.45 -13.71 -1.71
CA TYR A 377 -15.80 -12.30 -1.68
C TYR A 377 -17.32 -12.09 -1.73
N GLY A 378 -18.05 -12.80 -2.60
CA GLY A 378 -19.50 -12.66 -2.72
C GLY A 378 -20.26 -13.02 -1.43
N LEU A 379 -19.84 -14.05 -0.71
CA LEU A 379 -20.42 -14.38 0.60
C LEU A 379 -20.01 -13.36 1.67
N ALA A 380 -18.75 -12.96 1.70
CA ALA A 380 -18.24 -12.01 2.68
C ALA A 380 -18.92 -10.63 2.57
N THR A 381 -19.17 -10.15 1.34
CA THR A 381 -19.94 -8.93 1.10
C THR A 381 -21.42 -9.11 1.40
N ALA A 382 -22.03 -10.25 1.05
CA ALA A 382 -23.44 -10.52 1.36
C ALA A 382 -23.71 -10.59 2.88
N MET A 383 -22.72 -11.02 3.66
CA MET A 383 -22.77 -11.06 5.12
C MET A 383 -22.30 -9.76 5.79
N ASP A 384 -21.92 -8.75 5.02
CA ASP A 384 -21.42 -7.45 5.52
C ASP A 384 -20.15 -7.55 6.40
N ILE A 385 -19.41 -8.66 6.32
CA ILE A 385 -18.21 -8.92 7.15
C ILE A 385 -17.07 -7.97 6.76
N ILE A 386 -16.98 -7.58 5.48
CA ILE A 386 -15.91 -6.71 4.97
C ILE A 386 -16.06 -5.27 5.48
N TYR A 387 -17.24 -4.88 5.95
CA TYR A 387 -17.58 -3.48 6.24
C TYR A 387 -17.93 -3.20 7.69
N SER A 388 -17.92 -4.23 8.57
CA SER A 388 -18.26 -4.17 10.00
C SER A 388 -17.07 -3.89 10.93
#